data_AF-A0A0T9PSS7-F1
#
_entry.id   AF-A0A0T9PSS7-F1
#
_cell.length_a   1.000
_cell.length_b   1.000
_cell.length_c   1.000
_cell.angle_alpha   90.00
_cell.angle_beta   90.00
_cell.angle_gamma   90.00
#
_symmetry.space_group_name_H-M   'P 1'
#
loop_
_entity.id
_entity.type
_entity.pdbx_description
1 polymer ?
#
loop_
_entity_poly.entity_id
_entity_poly.type
_entity_poly.pdbx_seq_one_letter_code
_entity_poly.pdbx_strand_id
1 'polypeptide(L)'
;MNNLEDCIKQFPCYHHEDLKDQLFNGFVPVSTTLPYSICLVMIKKVKKMLDKNGGDMFVVSFNLDQKPLVLDGDISTFNIKGIEQECTVITQLPIQYKGYRCWSIVCQFTQKEGTTDVLNHSNY
;
A
#
# COMPACT_ATOMS: atom_id res chain seq x y z
N MET A 1 6.33 19.35 9.99
CA MET A 1 5.26 18.70 9.20
C MET A 1 5.89 17.47 8.57
N ASN A 2 5.52 16.26 8.99
CA ASN A 2 5.99 15.05 8.31
C ASN A 2 5.24 14.96 6.98
N ASN A 3 5.94 15.14 5.86
CA ASN A 3 5.37 14.93 4.54
C ASN A 3 5.07 13.43 4.38
N LEU A 4 3.93 13.09 3.75
CA LEU A 4 3.50 11.72 3.47
C LEU A 4 4.60 10.90 2.79
N GLU A 5 5.36 11.56 1.93
CA GLU A 5 6.51 11.00 1.23
C GLU A 5 7.61 10.48 2.18
N ASP A 6 7.94 11.21 3.24
CA ASP A 6 8.98 10.82 4.19
C ASP A 6 8.52 9.70 5.13
N CYS A 7 7.21 9.60 5.36
CA CYS A 7 6.63 8.48 6.11
C CYS A 7 6.63 7.19 5.29
N ILE A 8 6.27 7.26 4.00
CA ILE A 8 6.25 6.07 3.11
C ILE A 8 7.66 5.48 2.96
N LYS A 9 8.70 6.31 2.88
CA LYS A 9 10.10 5.87 2.78
C LYS A 9 10.59 5.05 3.97
N GLN A 10 9.89 5.10 5.12
CA GLN A 10 10.28 4.39 6.33
C GLN A 10 9.64 3.01 6.47
N PHE A 11 8.62 2.69 5.66
CA PHE A 11 7.98 1.39 5.75
C PHE A 11 8.79 0.34 4.98
N PRO A 12 9.03 -0.84 5.58
CA PRO A 12 9.70 -1.93 4.89
C PRO A 12 8.90 -2.34 3.65
N CYS A 13 9.59 -2.63 2.56
CA CYS A 13 9.00 -3.07 1.30
C CYS A 13 9.34 -4.53 1.03
N TYR A 14 8.50 -5.17 0.21
CA TYR A 14 8.84 -6.44 -0.39
C TYR A 14 10.13 -6.32 -1.21
N HIS A 15 10.89 -7.42 -1.27
CA HIS A 15 12.05 -7.48 -2.14
C HIS A 15 11.58 -7.40 -3.60
N HIS A 16 12.37 -6.78 -4.47
CA HIS A 16 11.97 -6.53 -5.85
C HIS A 16 11.62 -7.81 -6.63
N GLU A 17 12.26 -8.93 -6.29
CA GLU A 17 11.99 -10.24 -6.90
C GLU A 17 10.60 -10.79 -6.56
N ASP A 18 10.02 -10.39 -5.43
CA ASP A 18 8.70 -10.84 -4.98
C ASP A 18 7.56 -10.07 -5.68
N LEU A 19 7.86 -8.93 -6.30
CA LEU A 19 6.85 -8.08 -6.94
C LEU A 19 6.25 -8.72 -8.19
N LYS A 20 6.98 -9.66 -8.83
CA LYS A 20 6.48 -10.41 -10.00
C LYS A 20 5.26 -11.28 -9.67
N ASP A 21 5.11 -11.64 -8.40
CA ASP A 21 4.01 -12.47 -7.89
C ASP A 21 2.90 -11.60 -7.30
N GLN A 22 2.90 -10.30 -7.60
CA GLN A 22 1.92 -9.32 -7.12
C GLN A 22 1.24 -8.61 -8.27
N LEU A 23 -0.07 -8.46 -8.18
CA LEU A 23 -0.87 -7.71 -9.16
C LEU A 23 -1.91 -6.86 -8.45
N PHE A 24 -1.90 -5.57 -8.71
CA PHE A 24 -2.96 -4.66 -8.25
C PHE A 24 -3.81 -4.26 -9.44
N ASN A 25 -5.10 -4.64 -9.43
CA ASN A 25 -6.01 -4.50 -10.57
C ASN A 25 -5.40 -5.01 -11.90
N GLY A 26 -4.59 -6.08 -11.85
CA GLY A 26 -3.91 -6.66 -13.02
C GLY A 26 -2.60 -5.98 -13.43
N PHE A 27 -2.12 -4.97 -12.70
CA PHE A 27 -0.85 -4.30 -12.96
C PHE A 27 0.22 -4.74 -11.97
N VAL A 28 1.43 -5.03 -12.47
CA VAL A 28 2.59 -5.35 -11.63
C VAL A 28 3.12 -4.06 -11.00
N PRO A 29 3.17 -3.95 -9.67
CA PRO A 29 3.73 -2.79 -9.00
C PRO A 29 5.26 -2.77 -9.11
N VAL A 30 5.85 -1.57 -9.14
CA VAL A 30 7.32 -1.39 -9.05
C VAL A 30 7.82 -1.33 -7.62
N SER A 31 6.92 -1.19 -6.65
CA SER A 31 7.21 -1.27 -5.23
C SER A 31 5.92 -1.52 -4.45
N THR A 32 5.99 -2.31 -3.38
CA THR A 32 4.88 -2.56 -2.46
C THR A 32 5.44 -2.61 -1.05
N THR A 33 4.84 -1.85 -0.13
CA THR A 33 5.17 -1.94 1.29
C THR A 33 4.66 -3.25 1.88
N LEU A 34 5.31 -3.74 2.93
CA LEU A 34 4.68 -4.74 3.80
C LEU A 34 3.40 -4.13 4.41
N PRO A 35 2.35 -4.92 4.66
CA PRO A 35 1.17 -4.44 5.35
C PRO A 35 1.52 -3.83 6.72
N TYR A 36 0.88 -2.74 7.10
CA TYR A 36 1.13 -2.03 8.33
C TYR A 36 -0.16 -1.53 9.00
N SER A 37 -0.15 -1.47 10.33
CA SER A 37 -1.33 -1.06 11.10
C SER A 37 -1.77 0.38 10.78
N ILE A 38 -3.08 0.60 10.76
CA ILE A 38 -3.69 1.94 10.68
C ILE A 38 -3.18 2.91 11.77
N CYS A 39 -2.70 2.39 12.90
CA CYS A 39 -2.12 3.17 14.00
C CYS A 39 -0.82 3.88 13.61
N LEU A 40 -0.07 3.32 12.66
CA LEU A 40 1.21 3.86 12.19
C LEU A 40 1.04 4.98 11.15
N VAL A 41 -0.16 5.14 10.60
CA VAL A 41 -0.48 6.29 9.75
C VAL A 41 -0.35 7.55 10.60
N MET A 42 0.45 8.53 10.18
CA MET A 42 0.59 9.81 10.92
C MET A 42 -0.18 10.96 10.27
N ILE A 43 -0.71 10.76 9.07
CA ILE A 43 -1.21 11.85 8.23
C ILE A 43 -2.71 12.01 8.43
N LYS A 44 -3.09 13.19 8.94
CA LYS A 44 -4.48 13.49 9.33
C LYS A 44 -5.48 13.31 8.20
N LYS A 45 -5.13 13.64 6.95
CA LYS A 45 -6.03 13.47 5.79
C LYS A 45 -6.32 11.99 5.54
N VAL A 46 -5.26 11.17 5.45
CA VAL A 46 -5.37 9.71 5.26
C VAL A 46 -6.17 9.10 6.41
N LYS A 47 -5.87 9.46 7.67
CA LYS A 47 -6.62 8.97 8.86
C LYS A 47 -8.13 9.18 8.79
N LYS A 48 -8.59 10.27 8.17
CA LYS A 48 -10.03 10.56 8.05
C LYS A 48 -10.75 9.68 7.04
N MET A 49 -10.00 9.07 6.12
CA MET A 49 -10.53 8.22 5.04
C MET A 49 -10.43 6.73 5.37
N LEU A 50 -9.75 6.37 6.47
CA LEU A 50 -9.61 4.98 6.90
C LEU A 50 -10.92 4.43 7.46
N ASP A 51 -11.22 3.18 7.12
CA ASP A 51 -12.20 2.41 7.85
C ASP A 51 -11.57 1.91 9.15
N LYS A 52 -12.20 2.21 10.30
CA LYS A 52 -11.75 1.74 11.62
C LYS A 52 -11.89 0.22 11.79
N ASN A 53 -12.80 -0.38 11.02
CA ASN A 53 -13.06 -1.81 11.03
C ASN A 53 -12.29 -2.55 9.93
N GLY A 54 -11.72 -1.82 8.97
CA GLY A 54 -10.91 -2.39 7.89
C GLY A 54 -9.59 -2.99 8.38
N GLY A 55 -8.92 -3.66 7.45
CA GLY A 55 -7.64 -4.33 7.65
C GLY A 55 -6.44 -3.39 7.70
N ASP A 56 -5.28 -4.01 7.52
CA ASP A 56 -4.01 -3.30 7.44
C ASP A 56 -3.90 -2.45 6.18
N MET A 57 -3.02 -1.46 6.27
CA MET A 57 -2.68 -0.54 5.20
C MET A 57 -1.51 -1.07 4.40
N PHE A 58 -1.46 -0.75 3.12
CA PHE A 58 -0.28 -0.96 2.30
C PHE A 58 -0.22 0.10 1.21
N VAL A 59 0.96 0.25 0.60
CA VAL A 59 1.17 1.19 -0.50
C VAL A 59 1.76 0.43 -1.68
N VAL A 60 1.10 0.52 -2.83
CA VAL A 60 1.61 0.03 -4.11
C VAL A 60 2.04 1.22 -4.95
N SER A 61 3.14 1.07 -5.68
CA SER A 61 3.68 2.13 -6.53
C SER A 61 3.87 1.66 -7.95
N PHE A 62 3.67 2.59 -8.89
CA PHE A 62 3.71 2.35 -10.33
C PHE A 62 4.53 3.41 -11.06
N ASN A 63 5.13 3.02 -12.17
CA ASN A 63 5.65 4.00 -13.13
C ASN A 63 4.50 4.89 -13.65
N LEU A 64 4.82 6.12 -14.04
CA LEU A 64 3.85 7.10 -14.53
C LEU A 64 2.94 6.53 -15.64
N ASP A 65 3.53 5.78 -16.57
CA ASP A 65 2.85 5.29 -17.77
C ASP A 65 2.24 3.88 -17.59
N GLN A 66 2.42 3.26 -16.43
CA GLN A 66 2.02 1.87 -16.15
C GLN A 66 1.30 1.76 -14.81
N LYS A 67 0.31 2.62 -14.59
CA LYS A 67 -0.51 2.62 -13.37
C LYS A 67 -1.97 2.28 -13.68
N PRO A 68 -2.68 1.61 -12.76
CA PRO A 68 -4.11 1.45 -12.88
C PRO A 68 -4.85 2.80 -12.74
N LEU A 69 -6.03 2.86 -13.34
CA LEU A 69 -6.97 3.98 -13.18
C LEU A 69 -7.86 3.68 -11.97
N VAL A 70 -7.63 4.39 -10.88
CA VAL A 70 -8.41 4.29 -9.64
C VAL A 70 -8.66 5.68 -9.05
N LEU A 71 -9.73 5.79 -8.27
CA LEU A 71 -10.15 6.97 -7.54
C LEU A 71 -10.13 6.72 -6.02
N ASP A 72 -10.06 7.81 -5.26
CA ASP A 72 -10.18 7.77 -3.81
C ASP A 72 -11.57 7.19 -3.43
N GLY A 73 -11.58 6.10 -2.66
CA GLY A 73 -12.77 5.35 -2.24
C GLY A 73 -13.12 4.13 -3.11
N ASP A 74 -12.42 3.90 -4.23
CA ASP A 74 -12.68 2.74 -5.08
C ASP A 74 -12.34 1.43 -4.36
N ILE A 75 -13.13 0.39 -4.61
CA ILE A 75 -12.78 -0.98 -4.27
C ILE A 75 -11.88 -1.54 -5.39
N SER A 76 -10.76 -2.13 -4.99
CA SER A 76 -9.74 -2.69 -5.88
C SER A 76 -9.30 -4.07 -5.38
N THR A 77 -8.69 -4.84 -6.27
CA THR A 77 -8.21 -6.19 -5.98
C THR A 77 -6.69 -6.21 -5.99
N PHE A 78 -6.11 -6.74 -4.93
CA PHE A 78 -4.68 -6.98 -4.82
C PHE A 78 -4.42 -8.48 -4.73
N ASN A 79 -3.75 -9.02 -5.74
CA ASN A 79 -3.31 -10.41 -5.78
C ASN A 79 -1.88 -10.49 -5.25
N ILE A 80 -1.65 -11.33 -4.25
CA ILE A 80 -0.31 -11.66 -3.75
C ILE A 80 -0.16 -13.17 -3.80
N LYS A 81 0.83 -13.67 -4.54
CA LYS A 81 1.14 -15.12 -4.66
C LYS A 81 -0.07 -15.96 -5.07
N GLY A 82 -0.94 -15.41 -5.93
CA GLY A 82 -2.14 -16.09 -6.43
C GLY A 82 -3.37 -15.96 -5.53
N ILE A 83 -3.27 -15.28 -4.38
CA ILE A 83 -4.39 -15.02 -3.47
C ILE A 83 -4.91 -13.61 -3.72
N GLU A 84 -6.16 -13.48 -4.14
CA GLU A 84 -6.83 -12.20 -4.33
C GLU A 84 -7.40 -11.68 -3.01
N GLN A 85 -7.07 -10.45 -2.68
CA GLN A 85 -7.60 -9.72 -1.54
C GLN A 85 -8.28 -8.44 -2.02
N GLU A 86 -9.40 -8.13 -1.41
CA GLU A 86 -10.12 -6.89 -1.67
C GLU A 86 -9.56 -5.77 -0.79
N CYS A 87 -9.42 -4.58 -1.37
CA CYS A 87 -8.91 -3.40 -0.68
C CYS A 87 -9.62 -2.13 -1.15
N THR A 88 -9.70 -1.15 -0.28
CA THR A 88 -10.19 0.20 -0.57
C THR A 88 -9.01 1.09 -0.91
N VAL A 89 -9.10 1.82 -2.02
CA VAL A 89 -8.16 2.88 -2.37
C VAL A 89 -8.42 4.07 -1.47
N ILE A 90 -7.47 4.37 -0.59
CA ILE A 90 -7.61 5.49 0.35
C ILE A 90 -7.26 6.79 -0.35
N THR A 91 -6.09 6.85 -0.98
CA THR A 91 -5.70 8.02 -1.76
C THR A 91 -4.54 7.70 -2.68
N GLN A 92 -4.28 8.55 -3.66
CA GLN A 92 -3.10 8.46 -4.51
C GLN A 92 -2.23 9.71 -4.41
N LEU A 93 -0.92 9.54 -4.50
CA LEU A 93 0.04 10.63 -4.47
C LEU A 93 1.20 10.41 -5.45
N PRO A 94 1.70 11.49 -6.06
CA PRO A 94 2.96 11.42 -6.78
C PRO A 94 4.11 11.33 -5.78
N ILE A 95 5.08 10.46 -6.05
CA ILE A 95 6.36 10.41 -5.33
C ILE A 95 7.47 10.79 -6.29
N GLN A 96 8.36 11.68 -5.85
CA GLN A 96 9.55 12.08 -6.59
C GLN A 96 10.80 11.89 -5.73
N TYR A 97 11.67 10.95 -6.12
CA TYR A 97 12.92 10.69 -5.42
C TYR A 97 14.10 10.65 -6.39
N LYS A 98 15.10 11.52 -6.19
CA LYS A 98 16.32 11.58 -7.01
C LYS A 98 16.08 11.53 -8.53
N GLY A 99 15.03 12.22 -9.00
CA GLY A 99 14.65 12.28 -10.41
C GLY A 99 13.70 11.17 -10.88
N TYR A 100 13.54 10.09 -10.11
CA TYR A 100 12.53 9.07 -10.36
C TYR A 100 11.15 9.60 -9.95
N ARG A 101 10.15 9.37 -10.80
CA ARG A 101 8.76 9.77 -10.59
C ARG A 101 7.87 8.53 -10.67
N CYS A 102 7.12 8.28 -9.62
CA CYS A 102 6.14 7.21 -9.56
C CYS A 102 4.82 7.74 -8.98
N TRP A 103 3.75 6.99 -9.24
CA TRP A 103 2.49 7.15 -8.53
C TRP A 103 2.38 6.09 -7.46
N SER A 104 2.10 6.51 -6.23
CA SER A 104 1.80 5.61 -5.14
C SER A 104 0.32 5.67 -4.81
N ILE A 105 -0.28 4.49 -4.67
CA ILE A 105 -1.66 4.30 -4.29
C ILE A 105 -1.64 3.70 -2.89
N VAL A 106 -2.25 4.42 -1.97
CA VAL A 106 -2.40 4.02 -0.57
C VAL A 106 -3.70 3.25 -0.46
N CYS A 107 -3.62 2.02 0.02
CA CYS A 107 -4.74 1.09 0.09
C CYS A 107 -4.93 0.59 1.52
N GLN A 108 -6.15 0.17 1.82
CA GLN A 108 -6.50 -0.53 3.05
C GLN A 108 -7.21 -1.83 2.68
N PHE A 109 -6.78 -2.97 3.23
CA PHE A 109 -7.53 -4.21 3.03
C PHE A 109 -8.95 -4.09 3.63
N THR A 110 -9.97 -4.65 2.96
CA THR A 110 -11.36 -4.52 3.43
C THR A 110 -11.63 -5.36 4.66
N GLN A 111 -10.90 -6.48 4.84
CA GLN A 111 -11.00 -7.34 6.01
C GLN A 111 -9.71 -7.30 6.83
N LYS A 112 -9.86 -7.37 8.16
CA LYS A 112 -8.76 -7.73 9.07
C LYS A 112 -8.51 -9.23 8.90
N GLU A 113 -7.71 -9.63 7.92
CA GLU A 113 -7.05 -10.93 8.03
C GLU A 113 -6.28 -10.92 9.36
N GLY A 114 -6.42 -11.99 10.16
CA GLY A 114 -5.85 -12.08 11.50
C GLY A 114 -4.40 -11.59 11.51
N THR A 115 -4.21 -10.43 12.14
CA THR A 115 -2.96 -9.67 12.31
C THR A 115 -1.70 -10.52 12.22
N THR A 116 -1.05 -10.52 11.05
CA THR A 116 0.39 -10.79 11.01
C THR A 116 1.07 -9.45 11.22
N ASP A 117 1.15 -9.06 12.49
CA ASP A 117 1.91 -7.89 12.91
C ASP A 117 3.37 -8.11 12.47
N VAL A 118 3.82 -7.42 11.43
CA VAL A 118 5.16 -7.65 10.83
C VAL A 118 6.29 -7.19 11.76
N LEU A 119 5.94 -6.64 12.93
CA LEU A 119 6.83 -6.31 14.05
C LEU A 119 6.78 -7.33 15.20
N ASN A 120 5.94 -8.37 15.12
CA ASN A 120 6.02 -9.51 16.03
C ASN A 120 7.17 -10.41 15.59
N HIS A 121 8.36 -10.17 16.16
CA HIS A 121 9.54 -11.04 16.08
C HIS A 121 9.38 -12.37 16.84
N SER A 122 8.18 -12.96 16.89
CA SER A 122 7.95 -14.19 17.66
C SER A 122 8.19 -15.49 16.89
N ASN A 123 8.69 -15.46 15.65
CA ASN A 123 9.06 -16.67 14.89
C ASN A 123 10.39 -16.54 14.12
N TYR A 124 11.45 -16.08 14.80
CA TYR A 124 12.82 -16.44 14.43
C TYR A 124 13.43 -17.30 15.54
#